data_AF-A0A7S2HJS0-F1
#
_entry.id   AF-A0A7S2HJS0-F1
#
_cell.length_a   1.000
_cell.length_b   1.000
_cell.length_c   1.000
_cell.angle_alpha   90.00
_cell.angle_beta   90.00
_cell.angle_gamma   90.00
#
_symmetry.space_group_name_H-M   'P 1'
#
loop_
_entity.id
_entity.type
_entity.pdbx_description
1 polymer ?
#
loop_
_entity_poly.entity_id
_entity_poly.type
_entity_poly.pdbx_seq_one_letter_code
_entity_poly.pdbx_strand_id
1 'polypeptide(L)'
;MGSLGRSWRSRAMQCSLFALLLPGARAWISTSQARFGATIEGIYNESLGLVLDVELTVARQQSLGYRWTLPDNARDNRGLGGSITWAWDKDLCDRMLPLTRDSFWGVSLVNCNTMKETMKRAFEVWAMNHRYIKFTDVSDRCATAGQLNENCTYAEIWVTSFGSRGQTEASFSYQTWPVNFPADFRSTSGQAPFRMFGPHRADRPVAEVQRATIAFQTQGICWYLDSAFCSAMHGTKGVGSAESYAIGVTLWFMLWAVAMFWMAREFFIAMKGTLRMSLMGNKDFVADSGFSQGWEAFVIVLSEHCSPVGLGLRLMLIIFPWPFLVGILNMCWDCFDFEAAAAHEIGHLLGLGSPDLVPGETMPGFPALGQNSYHAGLAAGIPLDASSCLNPWTDVHPGVPPGSSVSLRPSIMEDFTTSNPRSCLTDDDLEALNVLYPDCDGGTTTPLCQEANFNIGTIKVLLYFFVPFCFGLLVAFVFRFGARRYLRWLGGVRSSYPTESDVKTRIDPQKTDVASRSATQSVALTVINE
;
A
#
# COMPACT_ATOMS: atom_id res chain seq x y z
N MET A 1 -23.05 31.99 -56.45
CA MET A 1 -21.78 32.06 -55.70
C MET A 1 -22.10 32.10 -54.21
N GLY A 2 -21.54 31.18 -53.41
CA GLY A 2 -21.45 31.23 -51.95
C GLY A 2 -22.76 30.93 -51.18
N SER A 3 -23.10 29.70 -50.80
CA SER A 3 -22.56 28.97 -49.63
C SER A 3 -22.47 29.83 -48.37
N LEU A 4 -23.52 29.79 -47.52
CA LEU A 4 -23.44 29.96 -46.06
C LEU A 4 -24.82 29.65 -45.45
N GLY A 5 -24.86 28.79 -44.42
CA GLY A 5 -25.96 28.80 -43.46
C GLY A 5 -26.75 27.51 -43.23
N ARG A 6 -26.09 26.35 -43.02
CA ARG A 6 -26.69 25.23 -42.28
C ARG A 6 -25.63 24.47 -41.47
N SER A 7 -25.50 24.79 -40.19
CA SER A 7 -24.85 23.90 -39.19
C SER A 7 -24.96 24.47 -37.78
N TRP A 8 -26.16 24.55 -37.20
CA TRP A 8 -26.35 24.89 -35.78
C TRP A 8 -27.39 24.02 -35.06
N ARG A 9 -27.77 22.86 -35.62
CA ARG A 9 -28.78 21.96 -35.01
C ARG A 9 -28.30 20.55 -34.64
N SER A 10 -27.01 20.23 -34.78
CA SER A 10 -26.50 18.85 -34.55
C SER A 10 -25.51 18.73 -33.39
N ARG A 11 -25.65 19.53 -32.32
CA ARG A 11 -24.85 19.36 -31.09
C ARG A 11 -25.67 19.24 -29.80
N ALA A 12 -27.01 19.31 -29.87
CA ALA A 12 -27.86 19.19 -28.69
C ALA A 12 -28.38 17.76 -28.43
N MET A 13 -28.12 16.79 -29.32
CA MET A 13 -28.69 15.44 -29.24
C MET A 13 -27.65 14.33 -29.00
N GLN A 14 -26.43 14.69 -28.60
CA GLN A 14 -25.38 13.73 -28.20
C GLN A 14 -24.99 13.81 -26.71
N CYS A 15 -25.47 14.79 -25.95
CA CYS A 15 -25.26 14.83 -24.50
C CYS A 15 -26.35 14.10 -23.69
N SER A 16 -27.49 13.74 -24.28
CA SER A 16 -28.60 13.12 -23.53
C SER A 16 -28.55 11.59 -23.43
N LEU A 17 -27.64 10.91 -24.16
CA LEU A 17 -27.52 9.44 -24.09
C LEU A 17 -26.45 8.93 -23.11
N PHE A 18 -25.57 9.80 -22.60
CA PHE A 18 -24.54 9.41 -21.61
C PHE A 18 -25.01 9.51 -20.14
N ALA A 19 -26.19 10.11 -19.90
CA ALA A 19 -26.75 10.24 -18.55
C ALA A 19 -27.42 8.94 -18.03
N LEU A 20 -27.58 7.91 -18.86
CA LEU A 20 -28.23 6.63 -18.49
C LEU A 20 -27.23 5.52 -18.10
N LEU A 21 -25.93 5.82 -18.02
CA LEU A 21 -24.88 4.89 -17.59
C LEU A 21 -23.97 5.51 -16.52
N LEU A 22 -24.48 6.47 -15.74
CA LEU A 22 -23.74 6.87 -14.55
C LEU A 22 -23.74 5.66 -13.61
N PRO A 23 -22.56 5.13 -13.23
CA PRO A 23 -22.48 4.04 -12.28
C PRO A 23 -23.29 4.45 -11.04
N GLY A 24 -24.24 3.59 -10.66
CA GLY A 24 -25.12 3.86 -9.53
C GLY A 24 -24.27 4.22 -8.32
N ALA A 25 -24.66 5.27 -7.60
CA ALA A 25 -23.87 5.74 -6.48
C ALA A 25 -23.78 4.64 -5.40
N ARG A 26 -22.58 4.40 -4.89
CA ARG A 26 -22.23 3.31 -3.98
C ARG A 26 -21.77 3.86 -2.64
N ALA A 27 -22.28 3.27 -1.57
CA ALA A 27 -22.06 3.55 -0.16
C ALA A 27 -22.24 2.21 0.57
N TRP A 28 -22.15 2.18 1.89
CA TRP A 28 -22.16 0.95 2.65
C TRP A 28 -23.39 0.08 2.38
N ILE A 29 -23.23 -1.22 2.61
CA ILE A 29 -24.30 -2.19 2.51
C ILE A 29 -24.14 -3.23 3.62
N SER A 30 -25.25 -3.74 4.17
CA SER A 30 -25.20 -4.85 5.12
C SER A 30 -25.09 -6.21 4.42
N THR A 31 -24.55 -7.22 5.09
CA THR A 31 -24.51 -8.60 4.58
C THR A 31 -25.91 -9.11 4.22
N SER A 32 -26.93 -8.77 5.01
CA SER A 32 -28.33 -9.13 4.73
C SER A 32 -28.80 -8.57 3.38
N GLN A 33 -28.48 -7.31 3.07
CA GLN A 33 -28.82 -6.70 1.78
C GLN A 33 -28.01 -7.33 0.66
N ALA A 34 -26.70 -7.45 0.85
CA ALA A 34 -25.79 -7.81 -0.23
C ALA A 34 -25.88 -9.29 -0.64
N ARG A 35 -25.95 -10.21 0.33
CA ARG A 35 -25.99 -11.66 0.06
C ARG A 35 -27.39 -12.24 -0.05
N PHE A 36 -28.36 -11.65 0.64
CA PHE A 36 -29.72 -12.22 0.74
C PHE A 36 -30.78 -11.33 0.07
N GLY A 37 -30.39 -10.16 -0.44
CA GLY A 37 -31.33 -9.27 -1.10
C GLY A 37 -32.34 -8.61 -0.18
N ALA A 38 -31.99 -8.43 1.10
CA ALA A 38 -32.78 -7.59 1.98
C ALA A 38 -32.90 -6.17 1.39
N THR A 39 -34.08 -5.56 1.50
CA THR A 39 -34.28 -4.16 1.09
C THR A 39 -34.26 -3.26 2.31
N ILE A 40 -33.92 -1.98 2.12
CA ILE A 40 -33.94 -0.96 3.19
C ILE A 40 -35.34 -0.89 3.81
N GLU A 41 -36.38 -0.83 2.98
CA GLU A 41 -37.79 -0.82 3.41
C GLU A 41 -38.15 -2.10 4.19
N GLY A 42 -37.69 -3.26 3.74
CA GLY A 42 -37.92 -4.53 4.43
C GLY A 42 -37.32 -4.52 5.84
N ILE A 43 -36.05 -4.10 5.96
CA ILE A 43 -35.36 -4.01 7.25
C ILE A 43 -36.05 -2.98 8.17
N TYR A 44 -36.44 -1.83 7.62
CA TYR A 44 -37.19 -0.81 8.36
C TYR A 44 -38.52 -1.36 8.88
N ASN A 45 -39.32 -1.99 8.03
CA ASN A 45 -40.61 -2.56 8.43
C ASN A 45 -40.45 -3.66 9.50
N GLU A 46 -39.41 -4.49 9.39
CA GLU A 46 -39.09 -5.47 10.42
C GLU A 46 -38.66 -4.85 11.75
N SER A 47 -37.96 -3.71 11.74
CA SER A 47 -37.58 -3.00 12.97
C SER A 47 -38.82 -2.49 13.74
N LEU A 48 -39.91 -2.22 13.01
CA LEU A 48 -41.22 -1.87 13.57
C LEU A 48 -42.06 -3.10 13.96
N GLY A 49 -41.55 -4.31 13.75
CA GLY A 49 -42.24 -5.57 14.01
C GLY A 49 -43.33 -5.92 13.01
N LEU A 50 -43.31 -5.32 11.80
CA LEU A 50 -44.23 -5.66 10.72
C LEU A 50 -43.82 -6.96 10.03
N VAL A 51 -44.81 -7.66 9.45
CA VAL A 51 -44.58 -8.91 8.72
C VAL A 51 -44.23 -8.58 7.26
N LEU A 52 -43.17 -9.22 6.75
CA LEU A 52 -42.86 -9.19 5.32
C LEU A 52 -43.73 -10.23 4.60
N ASP A 53 -44.38 -9.84 3.50
CA ASP A 53 -45.19 -10.72 2.64
C ASP A 53 -44.32 -11.68 1.80
N VAL A 54 -43.42 -12.42 2.44
CA VAL A 54 -42.46 -13.34 1.81
C VAL A 54 -42.40 -14.67 2.58
N GLU A 55 -42.00 -15.74 1.91
CA GLU A 55 -41.90 -17.07 2.50
C GLU A 55 -41.00 -17.08 3.76
N LEU A 56 -41.45 -17.75 4.83
CA LEU A 56 -40.92 -17.58 6.19
C LEU A 56 -39.42 -17.94 6.34
N THR A 57 -38.92 -18.86 5.52
CA THR A 57 -37.52 -19.30 5.50
C THR A 57 -36.62 -18.28 4.82
N VAL A 58 -37.01 -17.81 3.63
CA VAL A 58 -36.32 -16.75 2.88
C VAL A 58 -36.33 -15.45 3.69
N ALA A 59 -37.47 -15.11 4.27
CA ALA A 59 -37.65 -13.90 5.08
C ALA A 59 -36.68 -13.82 6.29
N ARG A 60 -36.30 -14.96 6.91
CA ARG A 60 -35.37 -14.93 8.05
C ARG A 60 -33.97 -14.54 7.64
N GLN A 61 -33.50 -14.97 6.48
CA GLN A 61 -32.15 -14.61 6.01
C GLN A 61 -32.13 -13.22 5.37
N GLN A 62 -33.26 -12.78 4.82
CA GLN A 62 -33.48 -11.41 4.36
C GLN A 62 -33.73 -10.42 5.50
N SER A 63 -33.87 -10.90 6.73
CA SER A 63 -33.95 -10.03 7.89
C SER A 63 -32.60 -9.41 8.24
N LEU A 64 -32.63 -8.26 8.92
CA LEU A 64 -31.40 -7.69 9.46
C LEU A 64 -30.82 -8.59 10.56
N GLY A 65 -29.75 -9.30 10.22
CA GLY A 65 -29.05 -10.24 11.08
C GLY A 65 -27.56 -10.28 10.79
N TYR A 66 -26.91 -11.41 11.05
CA TYR A 66 -25.46 -11.58 10.97
C TYR A 66 -24.72 -10.57 11.85
N ARG A 67 -25.23 -10.39 13.08
CA ARG A 67 -24.70 -9.48 14.09
C ARG A 67 -24.37 -10.21 15.38
N TRP A 68 -23.51 -9.59 16.18
CA TRP A 68 -23.21 -10.03 17.54
C TRP A 68 -24.23 -9.47 18.52
N THR A 69 -24.74 -10.31 19.41
CA THR A 69 -25.74 -9.90 20.41
C THR A 69 -25.10 -9.07 21.53
N LEU A 70 -25.88 -8.14 22.08
CA LEU A 70 -25.63 -7.58 23.41
C LEU A 70 -26.09 -8.60 24.48
N PRO A 71 -25.37 -8.78 25.59
CA PRO A 71 -25.78 -9.69 26.66
C PRO A 71 -27.05 -9.20 27.36
N ASP A 72 -27.88 -10.14 27.82
CA ASP A 72 -29.09 -9.81 28.59
C ASP A 72 -28.77 -9.28 30.00
N ASN A 73 -27.66 -9.73 30.58
CA ASN A 73 -27.21 -9.33 31.90
C ASN A 73 -25.69 -9.44 32.03
N ALA A 74 -25.11 -8.84 33.07
CA ALA A 74 -23.66 -8.77 33.27
C ALA A 74 -22.95 -10.12 33.49
N ARG A 75 -23.68 -11.24 33.59
CA ARG A 75 -23.09 -12.59 33.70
C ARG A 75 -23.08 -13.32 32.36
N ASP A 76 -23.81 -12.83 31.37
CA ASP A 76 -23.80 -13.38 30.02
C ASP A 76 -22.59 -12.82 29.26
N ASN A 77 -21.67 -13.72 28.89
CA ASN A 77 -20.46 -13.38 28.16
C ASN A 77 -20.61 -13.63 26.65
N ARG A 78 -21.80 -14.00 26.17
CA ARG A 78 -22.05 -14.24 24.75
C ARG A 78 -21.89 -12.95 23.93
N GLY A 79 -21.21 -13.06 22.79
CA GLY A 79 -21.06 -11.98 21.83
C GLY A 79 -20.39 -10.74 22.43
N LEU A 80 -21.12 -9.62 22.50
CA LEU A 80 -20.55 -8.35 22.96
C LEU A 80 -20.33 -8.28 24.48
N GLY A 81 -20.85 -9.25 25.25
CA GLY A 81 -20.89 -9.17 26.73
C GLY A 81 -19.56 -9.40 27.44
N GLY A 82 -18.62 -10.07 26.79
CA GLY A 82 -17.31 -10.41 27.35
C GLY A 82 -16.12 -9.98 26.51
N SER A 83 -16.34 -9.17 25.46
CA SER A 83 -15.49 -9.08 24.26
C SER A 83 -15.66 -10.29 23.34
N ILE A 84 -15.65 -10.04 22.02
CA ILE A 84 -15.56 -11.10 21.02
C ILE A 84 -14.16 -11.71 21.10
N THR A 85 -14.09 -13.01 21.32
CA THR A 85 -12.84 -13.74 21.54
C THR A 85 -12.30 -14.27 20.22
N TRP A 86 -10.99 -14.19 20.01
CA TRP A 86 -10.34 -14.74 18.82
C TRP A 86 -9.09 -15.54 19.17
N ALA A 87 -8.78 -16.54 18.35
CA ALA A 87 -7.55 -17.32 18.48
C ALA A 87 -6.83 -17.44 17.15
N TRP A 88 -5.50 -17.44 17.24
CA TRP A 88 -4.57 -17.53 16.14
C TRP A 88 -4.13 -18.97 15.92
N ASP A 89 -4.28 -19.46 14.69
CA ASP A 89 -3.77 -20.77 14.31
C ASP A 89 -2.23 -20.80 14.38
N LYS A 90 -1.68 -21.73 15.16
CA LYS A 90 -0.24 -21.90 15.35
C LYS A 90 0.52 -22.11 14.02
N ASP A 91 -0.12 -22.73 13.03
CA ASP A 91 0.50 -23.06 11.76
C ASP A 91 0.26 -21.96 10.70
N LEU A 92 -0.43 -20.87 11.06
CA LEU A 92 -0.72 -19.78 10.12
C LEU A 92 0.55 -19.01 9.74
N CYS A 93 1.40 -18.69 10.71
CA CYS A 93 2.63 -17.94 10.46
C CYS A 93 3.57 -18.69 9.52
N ASP A 94 3.75 -19.99 9.71
CA ASP A 94 4.62 -20.80 8.86
C ASP A 94 4.14 -20.83 7.41
N ARG A 95 2.83 -20.73 7.20
CA ARG A 95 2.21 -20.67 5.86
C ARG A 95 2.24 -19.27 5.24
N MET A 96 2.16 -18.22 6.06
CA MET A 96 2.05 -16.84 5.58
C MET A 96 3.40 -16.13 5.43
N LEU A 97 4.35 -16.35 6.34
CA LEU A 97 5.65 -15.66 6.32
C LEU A 97 6.41 -15.83 4.99
N PRO A 98 6.44 -17.01 4.34
CA PRO A 98 7.08 -17.16 3.02
C PRO A 98 6.44 -16.33 1.90
N LEU A 99 5.19 -15.91 2.09
CA LEU A 99 4.42 -15.10 1.13
C LEU A 99 4.58 -13.60 1.37
N THR A 100 5.15 -13.21 2.51
CA THR A 100 5.46 -11.80 2.79
C THR A 100 6.68 -11.38 1.97
N ARG A 101 6.56 -10.31 1.18
CA ARG A 101 7.69 -9.73 0.44
C ARG A 101 8.54 -8.79 1.30
N ASP A 102 8.51 -8.98 2.61
CA ASP A 102 9.22 -8.17 3.60
C ASP A 102 10.64 -8.64 3.94
N SER A 103 11.22 -9.50 3.10
CA SER A 103 12.62 -9.88 3.20
C SER A 103 13.53 -8.92 2.44
N PHE A 104 14.68 -8.60 3.04
CA PHE A 104 15.77 -7.87 2.41
C PHE A 104 17.03 -8.75 2.43
N TRP A 105 17.52 -9.17 1.26
CA TRP A 105 18.69 -10.05 1.11
C TRP A 105 18.66 -11.32 1.99
N GLY A 106 17.49 -11.96 2.06
CA GLY A 106 17.29 -13.19 2.84
C GLY A 106 17.06 -12.96 4.34
N VAL A 107 17.10 -11.71 4.82
CA VAL A 107 16.72 -11.35 6.19
C VAL A 107 15.25 -10.93 6.18
N SER A 108 14.40 -11.67 6.91
CA SER A 108 13.00 -11.29 7.08
C SER A 108 12.88 -10.11 8.05
N LEU A 109 12.22 -9.03 7.64
CA LEU A 109 11.88 -7.90 8.52
C LEU A 109 10.58 -8.17 9.30
N VAL A 110 9.84 -9.21 8.93
CA VAL A 110 8.58 -9.61 9.56
C VAL A 110 8.74 -10.98 10.21
N ASN A 111 8.16 -11.13 11.40
CA ASN A 111 8.07 -12.40 12.12
C ASN A 111 6.63 -12.68 12.53
N CYS A 112 6.38 -13.86 13.12
CA CYS A 112 5.04 -14.28 13.52
C CYS A 112 4.38 -13.32 14.52
N ASN A 113 5.15 -12.78 15.48
CA ASN A 113 4.62 -11.82 16.44
C ASN A 113 4.17 -10.54 15.75
N THR A 114 4.95 -10.03 14.78
CA THR A 114 4.55 -8.86 13.97
C THR A 114 3.24 -9.11 13.24
N MET A 115 3.07 -10.29 12.61
CA MET A 115 1.81 -10.64 11.93
C MET A 115 0.63 -10.72 12.91
N LYS A 116 0.82 -11.34 14.07
CA LYS A 116 -0.20 -11.48 15.11
C LYS A 116 -0.60 -10.12 15.69
N GLU A 117 0.36 -9.23 15.95
CA GLU A 117 0.09 -7.85 16.37
C GLU A 117 -0.61 -7.04 15.26
N THR A 118 -0.31 -7.29 13.99
CA THR A 118 -1.05 -6.70 12.87
C THR A 118 -2.51 -7.16 12.83
N MET A 119 -2.77 -8.46 13.03
CA MET A 119 -4.14 -8.97 13.15
C MET A 119 -4.87 -8.31 14.32
N LYS A 120 -4.21 -8.16 15.47
CA LYS A 120 -4.77 -7.49 16.63
C LYS A 120 -5.16 -6.04 16.33
N ARG A 121 -4.32 -5.29 15.63
CA ARG A 121 -4.65 -3.91 15.22
C ARG A 121 -5.83 -3.86 14.25
N ALA A 122 -5.93 -4.81 13.32
CA ALA A 122 -7.10 -4.90 12.43
C ALA A 122 -8.41 -5.09 13.22
N PHE A 123 -8.40 -5.83 14.33
CA PHE A 123 -9.53 -5.87 15.26
C PHE A 123 -9.75 -4.54 16.00
N GLU A 124 -8.67 -3.88 16.43
CA GLU A 124 -8.73 -2.58 17.11
C GLU A 124 -9.32 -1.48 16.21
N VAL A 125 -9.12 -1.52 14.88
CA VAL A 125 -9.72 -0.57 13.93
C VAL A 125 -11.23 -0.43 14.13
N TRP A 126 -11.93 -1.55 14.32
CA TRP A 126 -13.37 -1.55 14.60
C TRP A 126 -13.69 -1.24 16.06
N ALA A 127 -12.94 -1.81 17.00
CA ALA A 127 -13.20 -1.65 18.44
C ALA A 127 -12.98 -0.21 18.92
N MET A 128 -12.01 0.52 18.38
CA MET A 128 -11.76 1.92 18.73
C MET A 128 -12.90 2.84 18.29
N ASN A 129 -13.67 2.43 17.27
CA ASN A 129 -14.76 3.21 16.69
C ASN A 129 -16.13 2.89 17.30
N HIS A 130 -16.21 1.96 18.25
CA HIS A 130 -17.49 1.58 18.84
C HIS A 130 -17.38 1.06 20.28
N ARG A 131 -18.18 1.61 21.19
CA ARG A 131 -18.07 1.37 22.65
C ARG A 131 -18.26 -0.10 23.05
N TYR A 132 -19.18 -0.80 22.39
CA TYR A 132 -19.58 -2.16 22.75
C TYR A 132 -18.77 -3.24 22.02
N ILE A 133 -18.07 -2.90 20.94
CA ILE A 133 -17.32 -3.88 20.15
C ILE A 133 -15.90 -3.92 20.71
N LYS A 134 -15.49 -5.09 21.18
CA LYS A 134 -14.17 -5.35 21.74
C LYS A 134 -13.71 -6.71 21.27
N PHE A 135 -12.40 -6.86 21.10
CA PHE A 135 -11.79 -8.12 20.72
C PHE A 135 -10.72 -8.54 21.72
N THR A 136 -10.69 -9.83 22.07
CA THR A 136 -9.75 -10.38 23.04
C THR A 136 -9.07 -11.61 22.45
N ASP A 137 -7.73 -11.57 22.42
CA ASP A 137 -6.92 -12.71 22.01
C ASP A 137 -6.91 -13.77 23.12
N VAL A 138 -7.39 -14.97 22.80
CA VAL A 138 -7.43 -16.13 23.69
C VAL A 138 -6.53 -17.28 23.21
N SER A 139 -5.60 -17.00 22.27
CA SER A 139 -4.70 -18.01 21.70
C SER A 139 -3.95 -18.80 22.77
N ASP A 140 -3.37 -18.12 23.77
CA ASP A 140 -2.60 -18.77 24.84
C ASP A 140 -3.50 -19.63 25.75
N ARG A 141 -4.75 -19.22 25.94
CA ARG A 141 -5.74 -19.99 26.70
C ARG A 141 -6.16 -21.24 25.94
N CYS A 142 -6.38 -21.14 24.63
CA CYS A 142 -6.60 -22.29 23.76
C CYS A 142 -5.41 -23.25 23.76
N ALA A 143 -4.18 -22.72 23.70
CA ALA A 143 -2.96 -23.51 23.75
C ALA A 143 -2.80 -24.27 25.08
N THR A 144 -3.00 -23.58 26.20
CA THR A 144 -2.92 -24.17 27.55
C THR A 144 -3.96 -25.27 27.75
N ALA A 145 -5.14 -25.14 27.13
CA ALA A 145 -6.18 -26.16 27.15
C ALA A 145 -5.94 -27.33 26.17
N GLY A 146 -4.86 -27.31 25.38
CA GLY A 146 -4.59 -28.30 24.34
C GLY A 146 -5.56 -28.23 23.15
N GLN A 147 -6.24 -27.10 22.98
CA GLN A 147 -7.27 -26.86 21.96
C GLN A 147 -6.90 -25.70 21.02
N LEU A 148 -5.61 -25.47 20.72
CA LEU A 148 -5.21 -24.46 19.73
C LEU A 148 -5.48 -24.94 18.30
N ASN A 149 -6.77 -25.04 17.98
CA ASN A 149 -7.34 -25.43 16.69
C ASN A 149 -8.74 -24.80 16.55
N GLU A 150 -9.39 -25.00 15.40
CA GLU A 150 -10.73 -24.47 15.09
C GLU A 150 -11.83 -24.84 16.11
N ASN A 151 -11.62 -25.90 16.89
CA ASN A 151 -12.56 -26.36 17.91
C ASN A 151 -12.30 -25.75 19.29
N CYS A 152 -11.43 -24.73 19.42
CA CYS A 152 -11.24 -24.05 20.69
C CYS A 152 -12.56 -23.45 21.19
N THR A 153 -13.02 -23.94 22.35
CA THR A 153 -14.27 -23.48 22.98
C THR A 153 -14.18 -22.07 23.55
N TYR A 154 -12.96 -21.56 23.77
CA TYR A 154 -12.73 -20.19 24.25
C TYR A 154 -12.75 -19.15 23.13
N ALA A 155 -12.67 -19.56 21.86
CA ALA A 155 -12.57 -18.66 20.72
C ALA A 155 -13.86 -18.67 19.89
N GLU A 156 -14.44 -17.49 19.74
CA GLU A 156 -15.56 -17.25 18.83
C GLU A 156 -15.05 -17.07 17.39
N ILE A 157 -13.90 -16.42 17.21
CA ILE A 157 -13.25 -16.22 15.91
C ILE A 157 -11.98 -17.08 15.81
N TRP A 158 -11.90 -17.92 14.79
CA TRP A 158 -10.69 -18.68 14.46
C TRP A 158 -9.95 -18.03 13.29
N VAL A 159 -8.73 -17.58 13.50
CA VAL A 159 -7.90 -16.94 12.47
C VAL A 159 -6.92 -17.97 11.91
N THR A 160 -7.06 -18.32 10.63
CA THR A 160 -6.33 -19.41 9.99
C THR A 160 -6.01 -19.11 8.54
N SER A 161 -5.53 -20.11 7.81
CA SER A 161 -5.36 -20.07 6.36
C SER A 161 -6.04 -21.26 5.72
N PHE A 162 -6.41 -21.11 4.47
CA PHE A 162 -6.91 -22.22 3.66
C PHE A 162 -5.96 -22.51 2.50
N GLY A 163 -5.77 -23.81 2.23
CA GLY A 163 -5.08 -24.31 1.04
C GLY A 163 -6.07 -24.38 -0.11
N SER A 164 -5.65 -23.95 -1.30
CA SER A 164 -6.55 -23.77 -2.45
C SER A 164 -7.42 -25.01 -2.72
N ARG A 165 -8.74 -24.81 -2.69
CA ARG A 165 -9.67 -25.63 -3.47
C ARG A 165 -10.03 -24.84 -4.73
N GLY A 166 -9.06 -24.69 -5.63
CA GLY A 166 -9.32 -24.22 -7.00
C GLY A 166 -9.81 -22.77 -7.16
N GLN A 167 -9.67 -21.91 -6.16
CA GLN A 167 -9.95 -20.47 -6.30
C GLN A 167 -8.65 -19.72 -6.63
N THR A 168 -8.67 -19.00 -7.76
CA THR A 168 -7.51 -18.29 -8.34
C THR A 168 -7.49 -16.80 -8.03
N GLU A 169 -8.53 -16.27 -7.42
CA GLU A 169 -8.62 -14.88 -6.95
C GLU A 169 -8.21 -14.82 -5.48
N ALA A 170 -7.85 -13.64 -4.96
CA ALA A 170 -7.61 -13.44 -3.54
C ALA A 170 -8.92 -13.65 -2.79
N SER A 171 -9.26 -14.91 -2.56
CA SER A 171 -10.48 -15.27 -1.87
C SER A 171 -10.19 -15.18 -0.39
N PHE A 172 -11.05 -14.45 0.29
CA PHE A 172 -11.21 -14.57 1.72
C PHE A 172 -12.53 -15.27 1.93
N SER A 173 -12.52 -16.26 2.82
CA SER A 173 -13.75 -16.92 3.21
C SER A 173 -13.91 -16.69 4.70
N TYR A 174 -14.81 -15.78 5.03
CA TYR A 174 -15.46 -15.86 6.32
C TYR A 174 -16.61 -16.86 6.24
N GLN A 175 -16.58 -17.85 7.14
CA GLN A 175 -17.68 -18.80 7.31
C GLN A 175 -18.26 -18.61 8.69
N THR A 176 -19.54 -18.21 8.74
CA THR A 176 -20.33 -18.33 9.97
C THR A 176 -20.77 -19.79 10.09
N TRP A 177 -20.28 -20.47 11.12
CA TRP A 177 -20.77 -21.80 11.53
C TRP A 177 -22.27 -21.68 11.89
N PRO A 178 -23.07 -22.77 11.77
CA PRO A 178 -24.49 -22.70 11.40
C PRO A 178 -25.24 -21.54 12.07
N VAL A 179 -25.82 -20.68 11.22
CA VAL A 179 -26.54 -19.47 11.65
C VAL A 179 -27.56 -19.87 12.70
N ASN A 180 -27.35 -19.39 13.94
CA ASN A 180 -28.30 -19.59 15.01
C ASN A 180 -29.34 -18.47 14.95
N PHE A 181 -30.55 -18.82 15.36
CA PHE A 181 -31.71 -17.94 15.35
C PHE A 181 -32.28 -17.85 16.77
N PRO A 182 -31.51 -17.33 17.73
CA PRO A 182 -31.96 -17.24 19.12
C PRO A 182 -33.15 -16.29 19.25
N ALA A 183 -34.08 -16.61 20.14
CA ALA A 183 -35.20 -15.73 20.46
C ALA A 183 -34.82 -14.58 21.41
N ASP A 184 -33.68 -14.70 22.10
CA ASP A 184 -33.21 -13.75 23.11
C ASP A 184 -32.13 -12.76 22.58
N PHE A 185 -32.02 -12.61 21.25
CA PHE A 185 -31.09 -11.65 20.64
C PHE A 185 -31.42 -10.23 21.11
N ARG A 186 -30.39 -9.46 21.46
CA ARG A 186 -30.51 -8.03 21.77
C ARG A 186 -29.55 -7.22 20.91
N SER A 187 -30.05 -6.12 20.35
CA SER A 187 -29.20 -5.10 19.71
C SER A 187 -28.44 -4.30 20.77
N THR A 188 -27.45 -3.50 20.33
CA THR A 188 -26.73 -2.57 21.20
C THR A 188 -27.61 -1.42 21.72
N SER A 189 -28.75 -1.15 21.08
CA SER A 189 -29.80 -0.28 21.64
C SER A 189 -30.60 -0.93 22.78
N GLY A 190 -30.28 -2.18 23.14
CA GLY A 190 -30.95 -2.95 24.19
C GLY A 190 -32.29 -3.56 23.75
N GLN A 191 -32.74 -3.30 22.53
CA GLN A 191 -34.01 -3.81 22.03
C GLN A 191 -33.89 -5.26 21.54
N ALA A 192 -34.88 -6.07 21.91
CA ALA A 192 -35.10 -7.38 21.31
C ALA A 192 -35.90 -7.20 20.01
N PRO A 193 -35.46 -7.78 18.88
CA PRO A 193 -36.25 -7.84 17.65
C PRO A 193 -37.59 -8.51 17.94
N PHE A 194 -38.67 -7.97 17.40
CA PHE A 194 -40.02 -8.46 17.70
C PHE A 194 -40.89 -8.51 16.46
N ARG A 195 -42.05 -9.14 16.60
CA ARG A 195 -43.17 -9.11 15.66
C ARG A 195 -44.43 -8.68 16.38
N MET A 196 -45.25 -7.91 15.67
CA MET A 196 -46.57 -7.50 16.12
C MET A 196 -47.62 -8.44 15.51
N PHE A 197 -48.45 -9.02 16.36
CA PHE A 197 -49.63 -9.81 16.00
C PHE A 197 -50.87 -9.11 16.56
N GLY A 198 -51.34 -8.08 15.85
CA GLY A 198 -52.34 -7.16 16.38
C GLY A 198 -51.79 -6.38 17.59
N PRO A 199 -52.43 -6.45 18.78
CA PRO A 199 -51.93 -5.79 19.99
C PRO A 199 -50.80 -6.57 20.69
N HIS A 200 -50.50 -7.79 20.26
CA HIS A 200 -49.52 -8.66 20.91
C HIS A 200 -48.13 -8.49 20.30
N ARG A 201 -47.12 -8.37 21.16
CA ARG A 201 -45.70 -8.39 20.79
C ARG A 201 -45.11 -9.76 21.10
N ALA A 202 -44.39 -10.35 20.15
CA ALA A 202 -43.63 -11.58 20.35
C ALA A 202 -42.20 -11.39 19.87
N ASP A 203 -41.22 -11.95 20.61
CA ASP A 203 -39.82 -11.87 20.20
C ASP A 203 -39.59 -12.64 18.91
N ARG A 204 -38.76 -12.06 18.05
CA ARG A 204 -38.46 -12.58 16.72
C ARG A 204 -37.02 -13.08 16.71
N PRO A 205 -36.80 -14.33 16.29
CA PRO A 205 -35.44 -14.81 16.14
C PRO A 205 -34.74 -14.14 14.95
N VAL A 206 -33.48 -13.77 15.15
CA VAL A 206 -32.62 -13.10 14.16
C VAL A 206 -31.36 -13.92 13.98
N ALA A 207 -30.79 -13.91 12.76
CA ALA A 207 -29.50 -14.53 12.50
C ALA A 207 -28.40 -13.90 13.38
N GLU A 208 -27.84 -14.68 14.30
CA GLU A 208 -26.76 -14.26 15.20
C GLU A 208 -25.42 -14.87 14.75
N VAL A 209 -24.35 -14.08 14.79
CA VAL A 209 -22.98 -14.60 14.68
C VAL A 209 -22.54 -15.13 16.04
N GLN A 210 -22.30 -16.44 16.13
CA GLN A 210 -21.79 -17.08 17.34
C GLN A 210 -20.35 -17.57 17.20
N ARG A 211 -20.00 -18.03 16.00
CA ARG A 211 -18.63 -18.43 15.66
C ARG A 211 -18.32 -18.08 14.22
N ALA A 212 -17.08 -17.70 13.98
CA ALA A 212 -16.60 -17.39 12.65
C ALA A 212 -15.17 -17.89 12.44
N THR A 213 -14.82 -18.10 11.19
CA THR A 213 -13.45 -18.35 10.77
C THR A 213 -13.02 -17.24 9.83
N ILE A 214 -11.88 -16.60 10.08
CA ILE A 214 -11.20 -15.74 9.11
C ILE A 214 -10.07 -16.57 8.51
N ALA A 215 -10.12 -16.80 7.20
CA ALA A 215 -9.14 -17.64 6.53
C ALA A 215 -8.40 -16.86 5.45
N PHE A 216 -7.07 -16.77 5.57
CA PHE A 216 -6.20 -16.14 4.59
C PHE A 216 -5.76 -17.14 3.51
N GLN A 217 -5.79 -16.70 2.25
CA GLN A 217 -5.27 -17.51 1.16
C GLN A 217 -3.74 -17.51 1.16
N THR A 218 -3.17 -18.71 1.00
CA THR A 218 -1.72 -18.96 1.10
C THR A 218 -1.08 -19.35 -0.22
N GLN A 219 -1.83 -19.37 -1.32
CA GLN A 219 -1.35 -19.81 -2.62
C GLN A 219 -1.56 -18.73 -3.66
N GLY A 220 -0.49 -18.40 -4.38
CA GLY A 220 -0.53 -17.42 -5.47
C GLY A 220 -0.71 -15.97 -5.02
N ILE A 221 -0.69 -15.69 -3.72
CA ILE A 221 -0.86 -14.35 -3.15
C ILE A 221 0.46 -13.84 -2.58
N CYS A 222 0.68 -12.53 -2.70
CA CYS A 222 1.70 -11.81 -1.98
C CYS A 222 1.07 -10.94 -0.89
N TRP A 223 1.69 -10.91 0.30
CA TRP A 223 1.30 -10.05 1.42
C TRP A 223 2.39 -9.03 1.73
N TYR A 224 1.97 -7.89 2.26
CA TYR A 224 2.85 -6.91 2.90
C TYR A 224 2.18 -6.34 4.17
N LEU A 225 2.97 -5.84 5.12
CA LEU A 225 2.46 -5.41 6.44
C LEU A 225 2.49 -3.90 6.72
N ASP A 226 3.17 -3.09 5.91
CA ASP A 226 3.37 -1.65 6.15
C ASP A 226 2.38 -0.77 5.37
N SER A 227 1.14 -0.73 5.85
CA SER A 227 0.01 -0.04 5.19
C SER A 227 0.28 1.44 4.95
N ALA A 228 0.85 2.12 5.94
CA ALA A 228 1.15 3.55 5.87
C ALA A 228 2.07 3.88 4.68
N PHE A 229 3.08 3.04 4.43
CA PHE A 229 4.04 3.26 3.36
C PHE A 229 3.44 3.11 1.95
N CYS A 230 2.62 2.08 1.72
CA CYS A 230 2.04 1.82 0.38
C CYS A 230 0.73 2.60 0.11
N SER A 231 0.11 3.20 1.14
CA SER A 231 -1.18 3.91 1.08
C SER A 231 -1.28 4.92 -0.08
N ALA A 232 -0.26 5.76 -0.27
CA ALA A 232 -0.24 6.76 -1.34
C ALA A 232 -0.25 6.14 -2.74
N MET A 233 0.44 5.00 -2.92
CA MET A 233 0.46 4.27 -4.18
C MET A 233 -0.88 3.56 -4.43
N HIS A 234 -1.49 3.03 -3.39
CA HIS A 234 -2.79 2.37 -3.48
C HIS A 234 -3.90 3.34 -3.86
N GLY A 235 -3.86 4.58 -3.36
CA GLY A 235 -4.77 5.64 -3.77
C GLY A 235 -4.77 5.92 -5.28
N THR A 236 -3.67 5.61 -5.98
CA THR A 236 -3.58 5.77 -7.44
C THR A 236 -4.17 4.60 -8.23
N LYS A 237 -4.32 3.42 -7.62
CA LYS A 237 -4.86 2.22 -8.29
C LYS A 237 -6.30 2.42 -8.75
N GLY A 238 -7.10 3.16 -7.97
CA GLY A 238 -8.51 3.41 -8.27
C GLY A 238 -8.77 4.26 -9.53
N VAL A 239 -7.77 4.96 -10.07
CA VAL A 239 -7.92 5.88 -11.22
C VAL A 239 -7.55 5.22 -12.57
N GLY A 240 -7.04 3.98 -12.54
CA GLY A 240 -6.50 3.29 -13.72
C GLY A 240 -5.23 2.55 -13.33
N SER A 241 -5.39 1.34 -12.79
CA SER A 241 -4.33 0.59 -12.14
C SER A 241 -3.17 0.34 -13.11
N ALA A 242 -3.42 -0.22 -14.29
CA ALA A 242 -2.37 -0.53 -15.24
C ALA A 242 -1.62 0.73 -15.74
N GLU A 243 -2.34 1.82 -16.01
CA GLU A 243 -1.78 3.06 -16.55
C GLU A 243 -0.91 3.79 -15.54
N SER A 244 -1.38 3.94 -14.29
CA SER A 244 -0.64 4.64 -13.23
C SER A 244 0.67 3.93 -12.90
N TYR A 245 0.64 2.59 -12.83
CA TYR A 245 1.85 1.79 -12.69
C TYR A 245 2.81 1.97 -13.87
N ALA A 246 2.31 1.85 -15.10
CA ALA A 246 3.13 1.99 -16.30
C ALA A 246 3.78 3.38 -16.39
N ILE A 247 3.06 4.45 -16.02
CA ILE A 247 3.60 5.81 -15.94
C ILE A 247 4.70 5.89 -14.89
N GLY A 248 4.46 5.38 -13.68
CA GLY A 248 5.45 5.38 -12.60
C GLY A 248 6.74 4.66 -12.99
N VAL A 249 6.62 3.45 -13.55
CA VAL A 249 7.76 2.67 -14.06
C VAL A 249 8.47 3.40 -15.20
N THR A 250 7.72 3.96 -16.17
CA THR A 250 8.32 4.67 -17.32
C THR A 250 9.11 5.89 -16.87
N LEU A 251 8.55 6.73 -16.01
CA LEU A 251 9.25 7.90 -15.46
C LEU A 251 10.52 7.48 -14.71
N TRP A 252 10.44 6.39 -13.95
CA TRP A 252 11.57 5.85 -13.21
C TRP A 252 12.71 5.37 -14.11
N PHE A 253 12.40 4.57 -15.14
CA PHE A 253 13.40 4.08 -16.08
C PHE A 253 13.90 5.15 -17.04
N MET A 254 13.12 6.20 -17.30
CA MET A 254 13.61 7.39 -18.02
C MET A 254 14.69 8.12 -17.23
N LEU A 255 14.51 8.31 -15.92
CA LEU A 255 15.55 8.87 -15.05
C LEU A 255 16.81 8.01 -15.04
N TRP A 256 16.64 6.69 -15.00
CA TRP A 256 17.75 5.75 -15.11
C TRP A 256 18.48 5.85 -16.46
N ALA A 257 17.74 5.89 -17.58
CA ALA A 257 18.32 6.02 -18.91
C ALA A 257 19.11 7.33 -19.06
N VAL A 258 18.63 8.43 -18.49
CA VAL A 258 19.38 9.71 -18.42
C VAL A 258 20.67 9.55 -17.63
N ALA A 259 20.66 8.85 -16.48
CA ALA A 259 21.86 8.58 -15.69
C ALA A 259 22.86 7.71 -16.46
N MET A 260 22.39 6.68 -17.17
CA MET A 260 23.21 5.83 -18.04
C MET A 260 23.83 6.61 -19.20
N PHE A 261 23.04 7.47 -19.86
CA PHE A 261 23.54 8.33 -20.94
C PHE A 261 24.62 9.29 -20.43
N TRP A 262 24.41 9.87 -19.25
CA TRP A 262 25.40 10.74 -18.63
C TRP A 262 26.70 9.99 -18.30
N MET A 263 26.61 8.78 -17.77
CA MET A 263 27.77 7.90 -17.55
C MET A 263 28.50 7.54 -18.84
N ALA A 264 27.76 7.19 -19.90
CA ALA A 264 28.34 6.90 -21.21
C ALA A 264 29.09 8.12 -21.75
N ARG A 265 28.51 9.32 -21.66
CA ARG A 265 29.17 10.57 -22.05
C ARG A 265 30.52 10.76 -21.35
N GLU A 266 30.56 10.62 -20.02
CA GLU A 266 31.81 10.77 -19.26
C GLU A 266 32.84 9.71 -19.66
N PHE A 267 32.41 8.47 -19.87
CA PHE A 267 33.26 7.40 -20.39
C PHE A 267 33.85 7.74 -21.77
N PHE A 268 33.03 8.24 -22.70
CA PHE A 268 33.48 8.66 -24.03
C PHE A 268 34.47 9.82 -23.98
N ILE A 269 34.29 10.78 -23.07
CA ILE A 269 35.23 11.88 -22.85
C ILE A 269 36.58 11.33 -22.37
N ALA A 270 36.57 10.42 -21.38
CA ALA A 270 37.78 9.79 -20.87
C ALA A 270 38.51 8.95 -21.94
N MET A 271 37.76 8.20 -22.74
CA MET A 271 38.30 7.40 -23.85
C MET A 271 38.92 8.29 -24.94
N LYS A 272 38.26 9.39 -25.33
CA LYS A 272 38.83 10.38 -26.27
C LYS A 272 40.11 11.01 -25.73
N GLY A 273 40.16 11.35 -24.45
CA GLY A 273 41.36 11.85 -23.79
C GLY A 273 42.53 10.85 -23.86
N THR A 274 42.23 9.57 -23.62
CA THR A 274 43.19 8.46 -23.71
C THR A 274 43.74 8.28 -25.13
N LEU A 275 42.86 8.24 -26.13
CA LEU A 275 43.25 8.13 -27.54
C LEU A 275 44.13 9.29 -27.98
N ARG A 276 43.82 10.52 -27.55
CA ARG A 276 44.64 11.70 -27.85
C ARG A 276 46.05 11.60 -27.26
N MET A 277 46.18 11.12 -26.02
CA MET A 277 47.49 10.88 -25.41
C MET A 277 48.26 9.77 -26.14
N SER A 278 47.58 8.67 -26.51
CA SER A 278 48.19 7.58 -27.27
C SER A 278 48.68 8.02 -28.66
N LEU A 279 47.94 8.90 -29.34
CA LEU A 279 48.32 9.42 -30.66
C LEU A 279 49.47 10.45 -30.60
N MET A 280 49.61 11.17 -29.49
CA MET A 280 50.68 12.16 -29.29
C MET A 280 51.96 11.56 -28.70
N GLY A 281 51.92 10.32 -28.19
CA GLY A 281 53.10 9.59 -27.73
C GLY A 281 54.05 9.28 -28.90
N ASN A 282 55.29 9.76 -28.81
CA ASN A 282 56.33 9.59 -29.83
C ASN A 282 56.50 8.13 -30.28
N LYS A 283 56.70 7.92 -31.59
CA LYS A 283 56.80 6.61 -32.28
C LYS A 283 57.98 5.72 -31.84
N ASP A 284 58.79 6.16 -30.89
CA ASP A 284 60.03 5.48 -30.51
C ASP A 284 59.84 4.43 -29.39
N PHE A 285 58.62 4.24 -28.89
CA PHE A 285 58.35 3.27 -27.82
C PHE A 285 57.86 1.92 -28.38
N VAL A 286 58.70 0.91 -28.14
CA VAL A 286 58.64 -0.50 -28.56
C VAL A 286 57.26 -1.15 -28.35
N ALA A 287 56.90 -1.99 -29.32
CA ALA A 287 55.57 -2.54 -29.63
C ALA A 287 54.96 -3.54 -28.62
N ASP A 288 55.40 -3.62 -27.36
CA ASP A 288 55.16 -4.84 -26.57
C ASP A 288 54.06 -4.78 -25.48
N SER A 289 53.20 -3.75 -25.40
CA SER A 289 51.98 -3.83 -24.57
C SER A 289 50.91 -2.73 -24.82
N GLY A 290 50.53 -2.51 -26.08
CA GLY A 290 49.60 -1.41 -26.46
C GLY A 290 48.27 -1.37 -25.71
N PHE A 291 47.76 -2.50 -25.21
CA PHE A 291 46.53 -2.53 -24.42
C PHE A 291 46.71 -2.04 -22.97
N SER A 292 47.83 -2.40 -22.32
CA SER A 292 48.06 -2.03 -20.91
C SER A 292 48.21 -0.52 -20.76
N GLN A 293 48.99 0.12 -21.63
CA GLN A 293 49.22 1.57 -21.60
C GLN A 293 47.94 2.38 -21.87
N GLY A 294 47.09 1.90 -22.79
CA GLY A 294 45.78 2.52 -23.05
C GLY A 294 44.86 2.46 -21.83
N TRP A 295 44.83 1.31 -21.14
CA TRP A 295 44.04 1.14 -19.93
C TRP A 295 44.52 2.04 -18.79
N GLU A 296 45.83 2.20 -18.63
CA GLU A 296 46.41 3.07 -17.61
C GLU A 296 46.03 4.54 -17.81
N ALA A 297 46.23 5.05 -19.03
CA ALA A 297 45.86 6.41 -19.38
C ALA A 297 44.35 6.66 -19.20
N PHE A 298 43.52 5.68 -19.52
CA PHE A 298 42.08 5.73 -19.29
C PHE A 298 41.74 5.85 -17.80
N VAL A 299 42.33 5.00 -16.95
CA VAL A 299 42.09 5.01 -15.50
C VAL A 299 42.51 6.34 -14.88
N ILE A 300 43.61 6.93 -15.34
CA ILE A 300 44.09 8.24 -14.88
C ILE A 300 43.06 9.32 -15.21
N VAL A 301 42.69 9.46 -16.48
CA VAL A 301 41.75 10.50 -16.94
C VAL A 301 40.40 10.35 -16.22
N LEU A 302 39.91 9.12 -16.08
CA LEU A 302 38.65 8.85 -15.38
C LEU A 302 38.73 9.26 -13.89
N SER A 303 39.85 8.98 -13.22
CA SER A 303 40.05 9.31 -11.79
C SER A 303 40.23 10.81 -11.49
N GLU A 304 40.64 11.58 -12.50
CA GLU A 304 40.75 13.04 -12.42
C GLU A 304 39.43 13.74 -12.73
N HIS A 305 38.68 13.24 -13.73
CA HIS A 305 37.44 13.87 -14.18
C HIS A 305 36.25 13.56 -13.27
N CYS A 306 36.27 12.44 -12.53
CA CYS A 306 35.17 12.06 -11.64
C CYS A 306 35.53 12.27 -10.17
N SER A 307 34.74 13.06 -9.44
CA SER A 307 34.78 13.05 -7.99
C SER A 307 34.32 11.68 -7.46
N PRO A 308 34.90 11.15 -6.36
CA PRO A 308 34.47 9.88 -5.79
C PRO A 308 32.99 9.85 -5.43
N VAL A 309 32.47 10.97 -4.90
CA VAL A 309 31.04 11.14 -4.59
C VAL A 309 30.19 11.10 -5.85
N GLY A 310 30.61 11.80 -6.91
CA GLY A 310 29.91 11.78 -8.19
C GLY A 310 29.90 10.39 -8.83
N LEU A 311 31.03 9.67 -8.81
CA LEU A 311 31.09 8.30 -9.31
C LEU A 311 30.23 7.34 -8.45
N GLY A 312 30.26 7.47 -7.13
CA GLY A 312 29.43 6.68 -6.21
C GLY A 312 27.94 6.88 -6.45
N LEU A 313 27.48 8.13 -6.58
CA LEU A 313 26.08 8.45 -6.89
C LEU A 313 25.65 7.88 -8.25
N ARG A 314 26.52 7.95 -9.26
CA ARG A 314 26.22 7.38 -10.58
C ARG A 314 26.12 5.86 -10.54
N LEU A 315 27.06 5.18 -9.86
CA LEU A 315 27.01 3.73 -9.67
C LEU A 315 25.75 3.30 -8.91
N MET A 316 25.36 4.07 -7.88
CA MET A 316 24.09 3.87 -7.20
C MET A 316 22.91 4.02 -8.16
N LEU A 317 22.85 5.09 -8.96
CA LEU A 317 21.76 5.29 -9.93
C LEU A 317 21.68 4.16 -10.96
N ILE A 318 22.78 3.49 -11.29
CA ILE A 318 22.76 2.33 -12.19
C ILE A 318 22.16 1.11 -11.50
N ILE A 319 22.55 0.85 -10.25
CA ILE A 319 22.18 -0.36 -9.50
C ILE A 319 20.76 -0.24 -8.92
N PHE A 320 20.38 0.94 -8.42
CA PHE A 320 19.19 1.19 -7.61
C PHE A 320 17.84 0.93 -8.28
N PRO A 321 17.62 1.22 -9.58
CA PRO A 321 16.28 1.16 -10.15
C PRO A 321 15.65 -0.23 -10.15
N TRP A 322 16.46 -1.27 -10.36
CA TRP A 322 15.95 -2.64 -10.41
C TRP A 322 15.54 -3.18 -9.03
N PRO A 323 16.38 -3.10 -7.98
CA PRO A 323 15.96 -3.42 -6.62
C PRO A 323 14.80 -2.56 -6.11
N PHE A 324 14.74 -1.27 -6.47
CA PHE A 324 13.61 -0.41 -6.11
C PHE A 324 12.32 -0.85 -6.78
N LEU A 325 12.36 -1.16 -8.08
CA LEU A 325 11.19 -1.70 -8.81
C LEU A 325 10.69 -2.98 -8.13
N VAL A 326 11.55 -3.98 -7.95
CA VAL A 326 11.13 -5.28 -7.43
C VAL A 326 10.79 -5.24 -5.95
N GLY A 327 11.57 -4.52 -5.13
CA GLY A 327 11.47 -4.53 -3.68
C GLY A 327 10.51 -3.50 -3.08
N ILE A 328 10.16 -2.45 -3.82
CA ILE A 328 9.27 -1.37 -3.38
C ILE A 328 8.04 -1.28 -4.28
N LEU A 329 8.23 -0.95 -5.57
CA LEU A 329 7.10 -0.69 -6.47
C LEU A 329 6.22 -1.94 -6.65
N ASN A 330 6.80 -3.06 -7.08
CA ASN A 330 6.07 -4.31 -7.28
C ASN A 330 5.50 -4.86 -5.97
N MET A 331 6.13 -4.60 -4.84
CA MET A 331 5.58 -5.00 -3.55
C MET A 331 4.28 -4.23 -3.26
N CYS A 332 4.32 -2.89 -3.28
CA CYS A 332 3.12 -2.09 -3.07
C CYS A 332 2.06 -2.31 -4.18
N TRP A 333 2.50 -2.66 -5.39
CA TRP A 333 1.61 -2.85 -6.54
C TRP A 333 0.95 -4.23 -6.59
N ASP A 334 1.69 -5.30 -6.36
CA ASP A 334 1.21 -6.67 -6.56
C ASP A 334 0.73 -7.32 -5.26
N CYS A 335 1.15 -6.82 -4.10
CA CYS A 335 0.85 -7.45 -2.82
C CYS A 335 -0.35 -6.80 -2.14
N PHE A 336 -1.10 -7.62 -1.40
CA PHE A 336 -2.22 -7.19 -0.59
C PHE A 336 -1.73 -6.73 0.78
N ASP A 337 -2.39 -5.69 1.27
CA ASP A 337 -2.18 -5.17 2.61
C ASP A 337 -2.78 -6.15 3.60
N PHE A 338 -1.95 -6.79 4.42
CA PHE A 338 -2.44 -7.77 5.39
C PHE A 338 -3.32 -7.15 6.48
N GLU A 339 -3.04 -5.91 6.91
CA GLU A 339 -3.83 -5.24 7.95
C GLU A 339 -5.19 -4.81 7.40
N ALA A 340 -5.21 -4.17 6.23
CA ALA A 340 -6.46 -3.77 5.59
C ALA A 340 -7.32 -4.99 5.20
N ALA A 341 -6.69 -6.07 4.70
CA ALA A 341 -7.32 -7.37 4.46
C ALA A 341 -8.02 -7.91 5.71
N ALA A 342 -7.28 -8.03 6.80
CA ALA A 342 -7.86 -8.51 8.05
C ALA A 342 -9.01 -7.61 8.52
N ALA A 343 -8.86 -6.29 8.42
CA ALA A 343 -9.86 -5.33 8.87
C ALA A 343 -11.16 -5.40 8.03
N HIS A 344 -11.06 -5.55 6.72
CA HIS A 344 -12.22 -5.78 5.85
C HIS A 344 -12.99 -7.06 6.22
N GLU A 345 -12.29 -8.18 6.43
CA GLU A 345 -12.93 -9.44 6.84
C GLU A 345 -13.64 -9.31 8.18
N ILE A 346 -13.08 -8.53 9.11
CA ILE A 346 -13.73 -8.23 10.39
C ILE A 346 -15.01 -7.41 10.17
N GLY A 347 -15.04 -6.50 9.19
CA GLY A 347 -16.25 -5.80 8.80
C GLY A 347 -17.36 -6.75 8.33
N HIS A 348 -17.01 -7.77 7.55
CA HIS A 348 -17.95 -8.84 7.21
C HIS A 348 -18.44 -9.62 8.44
N LEU A 349 -17.56 -9.91 9.41
CA LEU A 349 -17.97 -10.52 10.68
C LEU A 349 -18.91 -9.66 11.51
N LEU A 350 -18.86 -8.34 11.31
CA LEU A 350 -19.76 -7.38 11.95
C LEU A 350 -21.07 -7.19 11.17
N GLY A 351 -21.23 -7.81 10.00
CA GLY A 351 -22.46 -7.79 9.21
C GLY A 351 -22.46 -6.76 8.08
N LEU A 352 -21.30 -6.26 7.67
CA LEU A 352 -21.15 -5.42 6.48
C LEU A 352 -20.94 -6.28 5.22
N GLY A 353 -21.40 -5.81 4.07
CA GLY A 353 -21.16 -6.39 2.75
C GLY A 353 -20.23 -5.50 1.91
N SER A 354 -19.93 -5.91 0.68
CA SER A 354 -19.01 -5.19 -0.20
C SER A 354 -19.79 -4.27 -1.15
N PRO A 355 -19.71 -2.94 -0.99
CA PRO A 355 -20.59 -1.99 -1.68
C PRO A 355 -20.37 -1.93 -3.20
N ASP A 356 -19.21 -2.39 -3.69
CA ASP A 356 -18.85 -2.42 -5.10
C ASP A 356 -19.20 -3.72 -5.82
N LEU A 357 -19.53 -4.79 -5.07
CA LEU A 357 -19.89 -6.10 -5.62
C LEU A 357 -21.38 -6.31 -5.80
N VAL A 358 -22.25 -5.42 -5.34
CA VAL A 358 -23.71 -5.58 -5.45
C VAL A 358 -24.18 -5.26 -6.88
N PRO A 359 -25.02 -6.11 -7.52
CA PRO A 359 -25.67 -7.31 -6.97
C PRO A 359 -24.90 -8.63 -7.12
N GLY A 360 -23.68 -8.61 -7.66
CA GLY A 360 -22.82 -9.78 -7.92
C GLY A 360 -22.54 -10.70 -6.72
N GLU A 361 -22.59 -10.21 -5.48
CA GLU A 361 -22.45 -11.06 -4.28
C GLU A 361 -23.76 -11.67 -3.75
N THR A 362 -24.90 -11.43 -4.42
CA THR A 362 -26.18 -12.04 -4.05
C THR A 362 -26.11 -13.56 -4.22
N MET A 363 -26.47 -14.31 -3.18
CA MET A 363 -26.41 -15.76 -3.24
C MET A 363 -27.49 -16.35 -4.17
N PRO A 364 -27.19 -17.47 -4.86
CA PRO A 364 -28.17 -18.17 -5.68
C PRO A 364 -29.44 -18.50 -4.89
N GLY A 365 -30.60 -18.19 -5.46
CA GLY A 365 -31.91 -18.40 -4.83
C GLY A 365 -32.46 -17.18 -4.06
N PHE A 366 -31.66 -16.14 -3.85
CA PHE A 366 -32.12 -14.87 -3.30
C PHE A 366 -32.35 -13.83 -4.40
N PRO A 367 -33.31 -12.90 -4.20
CA PRO A 367 -33.55 -11.84 -5.17
C PRO A 367 -32.42 -10.80 -5.09
N ALA A 368 -31.92 -10.33 -6.22
CA ALA A 368 -30.86 -9.32 -6.31
C ALA A 368 -31.39 -7.89 -6.04
N LEU A 369 -31.99 -7.68 -4.87
CA LEU A 369 -32.64 -6.43 -4.47
C LEU A 369 -31.81 -5.61 -3.47
N GLY A 370 -30.63 -6.10 -3.09
CA GLY A 370 -29.69 -5.37 -2.23
C GLY A 370 -29.33 -4.03 -2.86
N GLN A 371 -29.28 -2.99 -2.03
CA GLN A 371 -28.95 -1.64 -2.45
C GLN A 371 -27.96 -1.02 -1.46
N ASN A 372 -26.98 -0.31 -2.01
CA ASN A 372 -26.11 0.55 -1.22
C ASN A 372 -26.94 1.61 -0.51
N SER A 373 -26.52 1.95 0.70
CA SER A 373 -27.31 2.70 1.66
C SER A 373 -26.48 3.82 2.28
N TYR A 374 -27.15 4.88 2.70
CA TYR A 374 -26.58 5.88 3.60
C TYR A 374 -27.60 6.29 4.66
N HIS A 375 -27.15 6.74 5.82
CA HIS A 375 -27.96 7.29 6.89
C HIS A 375 -27.83 8.82 6.88
N ALA A 376 -28.92 9.56 6.67
CA ALA A 376 -28.84 11.00 6.41
C ALA A 376 -28.29 11.81 7.60
N GLY A 377 -28.72 11.51 8.83
CA GLY A 377 -28.24 12.17 10.05
C GLY A 377 -26.75 11.94 10.31
N LEU A 378 -26.30 10.68 10.28
CA LEU A 378 -24.88 10.33 10.47
C LEU A 378 -23.99 10.89 9.36
N ALA A 379 -24.43 10.85 8.10
CA ALA A 379 -23.73 11.49 6.99
C ALA A 379 -23.62 13.02 7.16
N ALA A 380 -24.54 13.64 7.90
CA ALA A 380 -24.47 15.05 8.29
C ALA A 380 -23.64 15.30 9.57
N GLY A 381 -23.00 14.27 10.13
CA GLY A 381 -22.19 14.36 11.35
C GLY A 381 -23.01 14.42 12.64
N ILE A 382 -24.31 14.07 12.59
CA ILE A 382 -25.21 14.08 13.75
C ILE A 382 -25.19 12.68 14.39
N PRO A 383 -24.68 12.53 15.63
CA PRO A 383 -24.66 11.25 16.31
C PRO A 383 -26.09 10.77 16.63
N LEU A 384 -26.27 9.46 16.75
CA LEU A 384 -27.52 8.89 17.26
C LEU A 384 -27.73 9.32 18.73
N ASP A 385 -28.97 9.58 19.08
CA ASP A 385 -29.40 9.90 20.45
C ASP A 385 -30.28 8.79 21.01
N ALA A 386 -30.76 8.96 22.25
CA ALA A 386 -31.59 7.97 22.94
C ALA A 386 -32.89 7.59 22.20
N SER A 387 -33.35 8.42 21.26
CA SER A 387 -34.57 8.18 20.48
C SER A 387 -34.26 7.61 19.09
N SER A 388 -33.30 8.19 18.36
CA SER A 388 -32.93 7.75 17.02
C SER A 388 -32.18 6.42 17.03
N CYS A 389 -31.44 6.10 18.10
CA CYS A 389 -30.75 4.82 18.26
C CYS A 389 -31.69 3.61 18.34
N LEU A 390 -32.96 3.82 18.70
CA LEU A 390 -33.92 2.73 18.84
C LEU A 390 -34.33 2.20 17.46
N ASN A 391 -34.35 3.06 16.45
CA ASN A 391 -34.72 2.71 15.08
C ASN A 391 -33.82 3.43 14.08
N PRO A 392 -32.51 3.12 14.00
CA PRO A 392 -31.58 3.84 13.13
C PRO A 392 -31.96 3.72 11.63
N TRP A 393 -32.72 2.69 11.27
CA TRP A 393 -33.19 2.47 9.90
C TRP A 393 -34.28 3.45 9.44
N THR A 394 -34.84 4.29 10.32
CA THR A 394 -35.82 5.31 9.92
C THR A 394 -35.24 6.35 8.96
N ASP A 395 -33.93 6.56 9.04
CA ASP A 395 -33.22 7.60 8.28
C ASP A 395 -32.15 7.01 7.34
N VAL A 396 -32.28 5.71 7.03
CA VAL A 396 -31.45 5.04 6.02
C VAL A 396 -32.15 5.16 4.66
N HIS A 397 -31.40 5.62 3.66
CA HIS A 397 -31.86 5.89 2.31
C HIS A 397 -30.95 5.19 1.29
N PRO A 398 -31.45 4.88 0.07
CA PRO A 398 -30.64 4.25 -0.96
C PRO A 398 -29.62 5.22 -1.58
N GLY A 399 -28.46 4.70 -1.98
CA GLY A 399 -27.43 5.43 -2.71
C GLY A 399 -26.41 6.12 -1.81
N VAL A 400 -26.02 7.35 -2.16
CA VAL A 400 -25.06 8.19 -1.42
C VAL A 400 -25.74 9.46 -0.89
N PRO A 401 -25.19 10.12 0.15
CA PRO A 401 -25.73 11.37 0.65
C PRO A 401 -25.86 12.46 -0.43
N PRO A 402 -26.92 13.30 -0.40
CA PRO A 402 -27.09 14.39 -1.34
C PRO A 402 -25.90 15.36 -1.31
N GLY A 403 -25.38 15.71 -2.49
CA GLY A 403 -24.22 16.60 -2.61
C GLY A 403 -22.86 15.91 -2.60
N SER A 404 -22.81 14.58 -2.44
CA SER A 404 -21.60 13.80 -2.71
C SER A 404 -21.18 13.98 -4.18
N SER A 405 -19.93 14.40 -4.40
CA SER A 405 -19.33 14.51 -5.74
C SER A 405 -18.85 13.16 -6.29
N VAL A 406 -18.83 12.13 -5.44
CA VAL A 406 -18.33 10.79 -5.78
C VAL A 406 -19.48 9.80 -5.92
N SER A 407 -19.38 8.97 -6.96
CA SER A 407 -20.29 7.84 -7.19
C SER A 407 -19.95 6.61 -6.35
N LEU A 408 -18.84 6.59 -5.64
CA LEU A 408 -18.47 5.56 -4.67
C LEU A 408 -17.83 6.27 -3.49
N ARG A 409 -18.45 6.15 -2.31
CA ARG A 409 -17.82 6.62 -1.07
C ARG A 409 -16.67 5.68 -0.75
N PRO A 410 -15.47 6.20 -0.45
CA PRO A 410 -14.36 5.37 -0.03
C PRO A 410 -14.77 4.51 1.17
N SER A 411 -14.49 3.22 1.13
CA SER A 411 -14.83 2.28 2.22
C SER A 411 -13.75 1.21 2.35
N ILE A 412 -13.48 0.77 3.57
CA ILE A 412 -12.62 -0.41 3.79
C ILE A 412 -13.26 -1.69 3.24
N MET A 413 -14.59 -1.70 3.08
CA MET A 413 -15.38 -2.82 2.61
C MET A 413 -15.40 -2.98 1.08
N GLU A 414 -14.75 -2.09 0.33
CA GLU A 414 -14.54 -2.28 -1.11
C GLU A 414 -13.74 -3.57 -1.37
N ASP A 415 -14.08 -4.29 -2.46
CA ASP A 415 -13.41 -5.53 -2.82
C ASP A 415 -11.89 -5.33 -3.06
N PHE A 416 -11.10 -6.30 -2.57
CA PHE A 416 -9.64 -6.30 -2.69
C PHE A 416 -9.16 -6.47 -4.13
N THR A 417 -9.96 -7.08 -5.01
CA THR A 417 -9.54 -7.28 -6.40
C THR A 417 -9.59 -6.00 -7.22
N THR A 418 -10.49 -5.09 -6.86
CA THR A 418 -10.74 -3.81 -7.56
C THR A 418 -10.02 -2.65 -6.90
N SER A 419 -9.86 -2.70 -5.57
CA SER A 419 -9.28 -1.66 -4.73
C SER A 419 -8.31 -2.26 -3.73
N ASN A 420 -7.28 -1.50 -3.33
CA ASN A 420 -6.55 -1.85 -2.11
C ASN A 420 -7.09 -0.97 -0.99
N PRO A 421 -7.95 -1.49 -0.11
CA PRO A 421 -8.55 -0.69 0.94
C PRO A 421 -7.49 -0.24 1.94
N ARG A 422 -7.79 0.84 2.64
CA ARG A 422 -6.95 1.38 3.71
C ARG A 422 -7.15 0.55 4.97
N SER A 423 -6.17 0.54 5.87
CA SER A 423 -6.34 -0.15 7.16
C SER A 423 -7.33 0.55 8.10
N CYS A 424 -7.67 1.81 7.85
CA CYS A 424 -8.57 2.60 8.69
C CYS A 424 -9.98 2.73 8.09
N LEU A 425 -10.96 2.80 9.00
CA LEU A 425 -12.35 3.08 8.66
C LEU A 425 -12.50 4.46 8.02
N THR A 426 -13.44 4.57 7.10
CA THR A 426 -13.90 5.84 6.55
C THR A 426 -15.24 6.25 7.20
N ASP A 427 -15.75 7.42 6.82
CA ASP A 427 -17.07 7.88 7.27
C ASP A 427 -18.19 6.90 6.87
N ASP A 428 -18.05 6.23 5.72
CA ASP A 428 -19.05 5.27 5.22
C ASP A 428 -19.07 3.98 6.07
N ASP A 429 -17.89 3.48 6.45
CA ASP A 429 -17.75 2.31 7.32
C ASP A 429 -18.27 2.58 8.74
N LEU A 430 -17.92 3.75 9.30
CA LEU A 430 -18.36 4.16 10.63
C LEU A 430 -19.88 4.38 10.68
N GLU A 431 -20.44 4.98 9.63
CA GLU A 431 -21.88 5.15 9.49
C GLU A 431 -22.60 3.80 9.49
N ALA A 432 -22.13 2.85 8.69
CA ALA A 432 -22.66 1.48 8.67
C ALA A 432 -22.56 0.81 10.06
N LEU A 433 -21.42 0.95 10.73
CA LEU A 433 -21.18 0.41 12.06
C LEU A 433 -22.19 0.94 13.08
N ASN A 434 -22.42 2.25 13.09
CA ASN A 434 -23.38 2.90 13.98
C ASN A 434 -24.85 2.57 13.65
N VAL A 435 -25.17 2.23 12.40
CA VAL A 435 -26.52 1.75 12.03
C VAL A 435 -26.75 0.31 12.47
N LEU A 436 -25.75 -0.56 12.30
CA LEU A 436 -25.84 -1.98 12.66
C LEU A 436 -25.77 -2.20 14.17
N TYR A 437 -24.94 -1.40 14.85
CA TYR A 437 -24.70 -1.37 16.28
C TYR A 437 -24.92 0.06 16.79
N PRO A 438 -26.17 0.52 16.97
CA PRO A 438 -26.42 1.86 17.48
C PRO A 438 -25.93 2.05 18.92
N ASP A 439 -25.25 3.17 19.19
CA ASP A 439 -24.92 3.66 20.54
C ASP A 439 -25.88 4.80 20.93
N CYS A 440 -26.78 4.52 21.87
CA CYS A 440 -27.80 5.46 22.34
C CYS A 440 -27.26 6.64 23.18
N ASP A 441 -26.00 6.58 23.60
CA ASP A 441 -25.35 7.62 24.40
C ASP A 441 -24.54 8.62 23.56
N GLY A 442 -24.67 8.56 22.23
CA GLY A 442 -23.88 9.38 21.30
C GLY A 442 -22.57 8.69 20.91
N GLY A 443 -22.62 7.92 19.82
CA GLY A 443 -21.43 7.31 19.19
C GLY A 443 -20.51 8.34 18.50
N THR A 444 -19.31 7.90 18.13
CA THR A 444 -18.42 8.76 17.32
C THR A 444 -18.98 8.91 15.91
N THR A 445 -18.90 10.14 15.37
CA THR A 445 -19.28 10.46 13.98
C THR A 445 -18.08 10.68 13.08
N THR A 446 -16.87 10.65 13.64
CA THR A 446 -15.62 10.71 12.89
C THR A 446 -14.81 9.44 13.13
N PRO A 447 -14.25 8.84 12.07
CA PRO A 447 -13.47 7.61 12.21
C PRO A 447 -12.18 7.91 12.98
N LEU A 448 -11.97 7.13 14.04
CA LEU A 448 -10.71 7.06 14.76
C LEU A 448 -9.80 6.07 14.04
N CYS A 449 -8.58 6.51 13.76
CA CYS A 449 -7.61 5.75 12.99
C CYS A 449 -6.26 5.81 13.71
N GLN A 450 -5.72 4.65 14.04
CA GLN A 450 -4.38 4.51 14.60
C GLN A 450 -3.55 3.61 13.69
N GLU A 451 -2.85 4.22 12.74
CA GLU A 451 -1.94 3.49 11.86
C GLU A 451 -0.64 3.14 12.59
N ALA A 452 -0.22 1.88 12.50
CA ALA A 452 1.10 1.49 12.96
C ALA A 452 2.16 1.85 11.93
N ASN A 453 3.09 2.71 12.32
CA ASN A 453 4.25 3.04 11.51
C ASN A 453 5.35 1.99 11.72
N PHE A 454 5.27 0.86 11.01
CA PHE A 454 6.35 -0.13 11.00
C PHE A 454 7.64 0.40 10.37
N ASN A 455 7.52 1.38 9.47
CA ASN A 455 8.63 1.95 8.71
C ASN A 455 9.43 0.91 7.92
N ILE A 456 8.87 -0.27 7.62
CA ILE A 456 9.53 -1.34 6.85
C ILE A 456 9.82 -0.83 5.44
N GLY A 457 8.85 -0.16 4.81
CA GLY A 457 9.04 0.44 3.50
C GLY A 457 10.10 1.54 3.50
N THR A 458 10.08 2.42 4.51
CA THR A 458 11.12 3.46 4.69
C THR A 458 12.51 2.83 4.89
N ILE A 459 12.63 1.80 5.73
CA ILE A 459 13.88 1.08 5.95
C ILE A 459 14.36 0.46 4.64
N LYS A 460 13.49 -0.18 3.86
CA LYS A 460 13.84 -0.74 2.55
C LYS A 460 14.31 0.34 1.58
N VAL A 461 13.63 1.49 1.49
CA VAL A 461 14.07 2.62 0.66
C VAL A 461 15.46 3.09 1.08
N LEU A 462 15.69 3.26 2.38
CA LEU A 462 17.01 3.60 2.91
C LEU A 462 18.06 2.56 2.55
N LEU A 463 17.77 1.26 2.71
CA LEU A 463 18.71 0.19 2.38
C LEU A 463 19.02 0.11 0.88
N TYR A 464 17.99 0.18 0.03
CA TYR A 464 18.15 0.18 -1.42
C TYR A 464 18.91 1.41 -1.92
N PHE A 465 18.81 2.55 -1.24
CA PHE A 465 19.55 3.75 -1.60
C PHE A 465 20.98 3.75 -1.03
N PHE A 466 21.12 3.62 0.29
CA PHE A 466 22.38 3.78 1.00
C PHE A 466 23.36 2.66 0.73
N VAL A 467 22.93 1.40 0.59
CA VAL A 467 23.90 0.32 0.41
C VAL A 467 24.59 0.38 -0.96
N PRO A 468 23.88 0.51 -2.10
CA PRO A 468 24.52 0.73 -3.40
C PRO A 468 25.34 2.01 -3.45
N PHE A 469 24.93 3.07 -2.74
CA PHE A 469 25.70 4.30 -2.65
C PHE A 469 27.02 4.12 -1.90
N CYS A 470 27.00 3.51 -0.71
CA CYS A 470 28.20 3.20 0.07
C CYS A 470 29.11 2.24 -0.69
N PHE A 471 28.55 1.25 -1.37
CA PHE A 471 29.31 0.35 -2.24
C PHE A 471 29.94 1.11 -3.42
N GLY A 472 29.18 1.96 -4.10
CA GLY A 472 29.68 2.80 -5.19
C GLY A 472 30.79 3.76 -4.74
N LEU A 473 30.65 4.37 -3.56
CA LEU A 473 31.69 5.18 -2.94
C LEU A 473 32.94 4.36 -2.66
N LEU A 474 32.81 3.19 -2.05
CA LEU A 474 33.94 2.30 -1.76
C LEU A 474 34.68 1.93 -3.05
N VAL A 475 33.96 1.52 -4.09
CA VAL A 475 34.53 1.23 -5.42
C VAL A 475 35.24 2.46 -5.98
N ALA A 476 34.63 3.64 -5.91
CA ALA A 476 35.23 4.88 -6.39
C ALA A 476 36.51 5.25 -5.62
N PHE A 477 36.54 5.05 -4.29
CA PHE A 477 37.71 5.28 -3.46
C PHE A 477 38.83 4.27 -3.77
N VAL A 478 38.52 2.98 -3.85
CA VAL A 478 39.49 1.93 -4.21
C VAL A 478 40.07 2.18 -5.59
N PHE A 479 39.22 2.52 -6.56
CA PHE A 479 39.64 2.84 -7.93
C PHE A 479 40.59 4.04 -7.95
N ARG A 480 40.23 5.15 -7.27
CA ARG A 480 41.07 6.36 -7.22
C ARG A 480 42.37 6.13 -6.45
N PHE A 481 42.32 5.40 -5.35
CA PHE A 481 43.51 5.07 -4.56
C PHE A 481 44.45 4.15 -5.35
N GLY A 482 43.90 3.13 -6.01
CA GLY A 482 44.63 2.22 -6.90
C GLY A 482 45.31 2.98 -8.02
N ALA A 483 44.58 3.85 -8.73
CA ALA A 483 45.12 4.71 -9.79
C ALA A 483 46.28 5.59 -9.28
N ARG A 484 46.12 6.25 -8.13
CA ARG A 484 47.18 7.08 -7.52
C ARG A 484 48.38 6.28 -7.04
N ARG A 485 48.17 5.08 -6.50
CA ARG A 485 49.26 4.20 -6.06
C ARG A 485 50.04 3.69 -7.28
N TYR A 486 49.33 3.30 -8.33
CA TYR A 486 49.89 2.85 -9.59
C TYR A 486 50.73 3.95 -10.26
N LEU A 487 50.21 5.18 -10.34
CA LEU A 487 50.93 6.35 -10.81
C LEU A 487 52.23 6.62 -10.03
N ARG A 488 52.19 6.51 -8.70
CA ARG A 488 53.39 6.69 -7.86
C ARG A 488 54.41 5.59 -8.09
N TRP A 489 53.96 4.35 -8.27
CA TRP A 489 54.85 3.23 -8.59
C TRP A 489 55.51 3.42 -9.96
N LEU A 490 54.73 3.78 -10.99
CA LEU A 490 55.28 4.11 -12.31
C LEU A 490 56.23 5.30 -12.26
N GLY A 491 55.89 6.37 -11.53
CA GLY A 491 56.77 7.53 -11.34
C GLY A 491 58.08 7.18 -10.61
N GLY A 492 58.03 6.26 -9.64
CA GLY A 492 59.21 5.72 -8.98
C GLY A 492 60.10 4.87 -9.91
N VAL A 493 59.51 4.09 -10.81
CA VAL A 493 60.23 3.33 -11.85
C VAL A 493 60.77 4.27 -12.95
N ARG A 494 60.07 5.37 -13.24
CA ARG A 494 60.46 6.38 -14.25
C ARG A 494 61.37 7.49 -13.73
N SER A 495 61.69 7.51 -12.44
CA SER A 495 62.69 8.43 -11.85
C SER A 495 64.11 8.27 -12.44
N SER A 496 64.33 7.27 -13.29
CA SER A 496 65.56 7.11 -14.07
C SER A 496 65.53 7.80 -15.44
N TYR A 497 64.41 8.41 -15.83
CA TYR A 497 64.31 9.18 -17.07
C TYR A 497 64.50 10.67 -16.78
N PRO A 498 65.30 11.37 -17.60
CA PRO A 498 65.59 12.79 -17.44
C PRO A 498 64.28 13.57 -17.38
N THR A 499 64.15 14.40 -16.36
CA THR A 499 63.00 15.30 -16.18
C THR A 499 62.91 16.26 -17.37
N GLU A 500 61.74 16.83 -17.65
CA GLU A 500 61.59 17.83 -18.74
C GLU A 500 62.58 19.01 -18.59
N SER A 501 63.03 19.30 -17.36
CA SER A 501 64.13 20.22 -17.04
C SER A 501 65.51 19.76 -17.55
N ASP A 502 65.81 18.45 -17.54
CA ASP A 502 67.07 17.89 -18.05
C ASP A 502 67.11 17.85 -19.58
N VAL A 503 65.94 17.79 -20.23
CA VAL A 503 65.82 17.85 -21.70
C VAL A 503 65.85 19.31 -22.19
N LYS A 504 65.19 20.24 -21.48
CA LYS A 504 65.26 21.68 -21.80
C LYS A 504 66.67 22.26 -21.64
N THR A 505 67.48 21.74 -20.71
CA THR A 505 68.89 22.14 -20.56
C THR A 505 69.84 21.55 -21.60
N ARG A 506 69.48 20.44 -22.28
CA ARG A 506 70.30 19.88 -23.38
C ARG A 506 69.99 20.44 -24.76
N ILE A 507 68.78 20.95 -25.00
CA ILE A 507 68.36 21.41 -26.34
C ILE A 507 68.70 22.89 -26.58
N ASP A 508 69.04 23.66 -25.55
CA ASP A 508 69.38 25.08 -25.72
C ASP A 508 70.63 25.52 -24.92
N PRO A 509 71.85 25.00 -25.23
CA PRO A 509 73.09 25.52 -24.65
C PRO A 509 73.42 26.95 -25.11
N GLN A 510 72.63 27.56 -26.02
CA GLN A 510 72.94 28.88 -26.59
C GLN A 510 72.15 30.05 -26.00
N LYS A 511 71.11 29.83 -25.19
CA LYS A 511 70.34 30.96 -24.61
C LYS A 511 70.85 31.51 -23.28
N THR A 512 71.75 30.81 -22.59
CA THR A 512 72.33 31.32 -21.34
C THR A 512 73.39 32.42 -21.53
N ASP A 513 73.88 32.65 -22.76
CA ASP A 513 74.87 33.71 -23.03
C ASP A 513 74.27 35.07 -23.44
N VAL A 514 72.97 35.17 -23.70
CA VAL A 514 72.34 36.45 -24.11
C VAL A 514 71.85 37.25 -22.89
N ALA A 515 71.56 36.59 -21.77
CA ALA A 515 71.12 37.27 -20.54
C ALA A 515 72.24 38.03 -19.81
N SER A 516 73.53 37.72 -20.08
CA SER A 516 74.67 38.41 -19.45
C SER A 516 75.11 39.70 -20.19
N ARG A 517 74.59 39.97 -21.40
CA ARG A 517 74.92 41.19 -22.17
C ARG A 517 73.87 42.29 -22.14
N SER A 518 72.68 42.03 -21.61
CA SER A 518 71.60 43.04 -21.50
C SER A 518 71.69 43.92 -20.24
N ALA A 519 72.42 43.49 -19.21
CA ALA A 519 72.49 44.22 -17.93
C ALA A 519 73.46 45.42 -17.93
N THR A 520 74.28 45.61 -18.97
CA THR A 520 75.31 46.67 -18.99
C THR A 520 74.93 47.91 -19.79
N GLN A 521 73.72 48.00 -20.36
CA GLN A 521 73.33 49.10 -21.26
C GLN A 521 72.13 49.93 -20.80
N SER A 522 71.71 49.82 -19.53
CA SER A 522 70.55 50.53 -18.96
C SER A 522 70.88 51.54 -17.85
N VAL A 523 72.15 51.96 -17.68
CA VAL A 523 72.55 52.92 -16.62
C VAL A 523 72.96 54.30 -17.15
N ALA A 524 72.85 54.54 -18.46
CA ALA A 524 73.06 55.89 -19.01
C ALA A 524 71.77 56.39 -19.65
N LEU A 525 71.34 57.59 -19.25
CA LEU A 525 70.14 58.33 -19.66
C LEU A 525 68.87 57.97 -18.88
N THR A 526 68.63 58.64 -17.75
CA THR A 526 67.59 59.69 -17.62
C THR A 526 67.69 60.30 -16.22
N VAL A 527 68.62 61.24 -16.05
CA VAL A 527 68.55 62.32 -15.04
C VAL A 527 68.80 63.58 -15.86
N ILE A 528 67.76 64.38 -16.09
CA ILE A 528 67.74 65.83 -16.32
C ILE A 528 66.27 66.23 -16.55
N ASN A 529 65.76 67.03 -15.61
CA ASN A 529 64.64 67.99 -15.65
C ASN A 529 63.21 67.45 -15.91
N GLU A 530 62.17 67.84 -15.17
CA GLU A 530 61.90 68.98 -14.27
C GLU A 530 60.81 68.61 -13.26
#